data_AF-M5C3F6-F1
#
_entry.id   AF-M5C3F6-F1
#
_cell.length_a   1.000
_cell.length_b   1.000
_cell.length_c   1.000
_cell.angle_alpha   90.00
_cell.angle_beta   90.00
_cell.angle_gamma   90.00
#
_symmetry.space_group_name_H-M   'P 1'
#
loop_
_entity.id
_entity.type
_entity.pdbx_description
1 polymer ?
#
loop_
_entity_poly.entity_id
_entity_poly.type
_entity_poly.pdbx_seq_one_letter_code
_entity_poly.pdbx_strand_id
1 'polypeptide(L)'
;MGNQQFTVRNITVANAQSGIFQPWNWGWTFQDVKIINCQVGFDLTTGGLTQDQQTVGADVIVDAVVTNTPTFIRTSGSAPSSLAGSLLLDNVKFTGVTNGVVDGSGRVVLAGGDKTVRQWAQGNVYTGTGTAFKYTQSTINAPAKPSSLVDSTGKIFSRSRPQYINYAPSQFVSVKAEGAKGDGVTDDSAAIQAVFDKYWGCKIIYFDAGSYYVTKTIKIPTGSVVVGEIWSTIIGGGAAFADQTKPTPVIQVGNAGDKGVVEISDMVFSTRAGSAGAIVVQWNVADAAGQKGTVGMWDVHIRLGGFKGTNLDVSTCLARSSHSTTGCAAAFLGLHITSTATAYMENAWIWTADHDL
;
A
#
# COMPACT_ATOMS: atom_id res chain seq x y z
N MET A 1 -18.81 1.16 -7.38
CA MET A 1 -17.79 0.72 -6.40
C MET A 1 -18.20 1.21 -5.03
N GLY A 2 -18.37 0.33 -4.06
CA GLY A 2 -18.75 0.70 -2.69
C GLY A 2 -17.93 -0.10 -1.68
N ASN A 3 -17.12 0.59 -0.90
CA ASN A 3 -16.27 0.00 0.14
C ASN A 3 -15.86 1.10 1.14
N GLN A 4 -15.49 0.72 2.35
CA GLN A 4 -14.96 1.62 3.38
C GLN A 4 -13.83 2.50 2.82
N GLN A 5 -12.78 1.86 2.29
CA GLN A 5 -11.66 2.54 1.66
C GLN A 5 -11.06 1.70 0.55
N PHE A 6 -10.42 2.36 -0.42
CA PHE A 6 -9.58 1.69 -1.40
C PHE A 6 -8.55 2.65 -1.99
N THR A 7 -7.45 2.10 -2.51
CA THR A 7 -6.52 2.83 -3.38
C THR A 7 -6.57 2.19 -4.76
N VAL A 8 -6.87 3.00 -5.78
CA VAL A 8 -6.96 2.56 -7.17
C VAL A 8 -5.96 3.35 -7.99
N ARG A 9 -5.14 2.67 -8.80
CA ARG A 9 -4.10 3.31 -9.59
C ARG A 9 -4.05 2.83 -11.03
N ASN A 10 -3.67 3.72 -11.95
CA ASN A 10 -3.38 3.43 -13.35
C ASN A 10 -4.53 2.66 -14.04
N ILE A 11 -5.73 3.20 -13.89
CA ILE A 11 -6.91 2.69 -14.59
C ILE A 11 -7.25 3.59 -15.78
N THR A 12 -7.72 2.97 -16.86
CA THR A 12 -8.29 3.67 -18.01
C THR A 12 -9.72 3.24 -18.20
N VAL A 13 -10.64 4.19 -18.20
CA VAL A 13 -12.06 3.97 -18.48
C VAL A 13 -12.44 4.77 -19.71
N ALA A 14 -12.98 4.09 -20.72
CA ALA A 14 -13.31 4.70 -22.00
C ALA A 14 -14.73 4.38 -22.46
N ASN A 15 -15.37 5.36 -23.11
CA ASN A 15 -16.68 5.22 -23.78
C ASN A 15 -17.81 4.74 -22.86
N ALA A 16 -17.79 5.15 -21.59
CA ALA A 16 -18.78 4.76 -20.59
C ALA A 16 -19.84 5.85 -20.36
N GLN A 17 -21.05 5.47 -19.97
CA GLN A 17 -22.05 6.43 -19.50
C GLN A 17 -21.55 7.14 -18.22
N SER A 18 -21.22 6.35 -17.19
CA SER A 18 -20.51 6.82 -16.00
C SER A 18 -19.22 6.01 -15.89
N GLY A 19 -18.06 6.68 -15.88
CA GLY A 19 -16.76 6.02 -15.81
C GLY A 19 -16.59 5.27 -14.49
N ILE A 20 -16.77 5.98 -13.39
CA ILE A 20 -16.71 5.47 -12.02
C ILE A 20 -17.98 5.89 -11.31
N PHE A 21 -18.82 4.92 -10.98
CA PHE A 21 -20.00 5.14 -10.14
C PHE A 21 -19.70 4.70 -8.71
N GLN A 22 -19.85 5.58 -7.72
CA GLN A 22 -19.64 5.29 -6.30
C GLN A 22 -20.90 5.57 -5.47
N PRO A 23 -21.64 4.55 -5.03
CA PRO A 23 -22.78 4.73 -4.13
C PRO A 23 -22.37 5.11 -2.70
N TRP A 24 -21.22 4.62 -2.22
CA TRP A 24 -20.76 4.91 -0.86
C TRP A 24 -19.26 4.66 -0.67
N ASN A 25 -18.64 5.39 0.27
CA ASN A 25 -17.37 5.05 0.88
C ASN A 25 -17.17 5.83 2.19
N TRP A 26 -16.10 5.54 2.93
CA TRP A 26 -15.56 6.48 3.92
C TRP A 26 -14.49 7.38 3.30
N GLY A 27 -13.56 6.79 2.53
CA GLY A 27 -12.54 7.55 1.82
C GLY A 27 -11.74 6.71 0.82
N TRP A 28 -11.63 7.15 -0.44
CA TRP A 28 -10.82 6.47 -1.46
C TRP A 28 -9.74 7.38 -2.02
N THR A 29 -8.66 6.77 -2.53
CA THR A 29 -7.64 7.46 -3.32
C THR A 29 -7.56 6.87 -4.72
N PHE A 30 -7.59 7.74 -5.72
CA PHE A 30 -7.45 7.42 -7.13
C PHE A 30 -6.20 8.10 -7.68
N GLN A 31 -5.28 7.34 -8.26
CA GLN A 31 -4.04 7.87 -8.83
C GLN A 31 -3.87 7.47 -10.30
N ASP A 32 -3.42 8.38 -11.16
CA ASP A 32 -3.20 8.13 -12.60
C ASP A 32 -4.43 7.53 -13.30
N VAL A 33 -5.59 8.11 -13.05
CA VAL A 33 -6.85 7.71 -13.70
C VAL A 33 -6.99 8.40 -15.04
N LYS A 34 -7.30 7.63 -16.09
CA LYS A 34 -7.58 8.12 -17.44
C LYS A 34 -9.06 7.92 -17.76
N ILE A 35 -9.81 9.00 -17.94
CA ILE A 35 -11.23 8.99 -18.32
C ILE A 35 -11.35 9.53 -19.74
N ILE A 36 -11.89 8.74 -20.67
CA ILE A 36 -11.87 9.06 -22.10
C ILE A 36 -13.26 8.86 -22.70
N ASN A 37 -13.83 9.89 -23.34
CA ASN A 37 -15.13 9.81 -24.03
C ASN A 37 -16.28 9.30 -23.15
N CYS A 38 -16.26 9.58 -21.84
CA CYS A 38 -17.37 9.21 -20.96
C CYS A 38 -18.42 10.34 -20.91
N GLN A 39 -19.68 10.06 -20.53
CA GLN A 39 -20.63 11.17 -20.28
C GLN A 39 -20.33 11.84 -18.93
N VAL A 40 -20.06 11.03 -17.91
CA VAL A 40 -19.59 11.45 -16.59
C VAL A 40 -18.35 10.65 -16.21
N GLY A 41 -17.32 11.31 -15.69
CA GLY A 41 -16.11 10.63 -15.20
C GLY A 41 -16.35 9.90 -13.89
N PHE A 42 -16.62 10.64 -12.82
CA PHE A 42 -16.98 10.16 -11.49
C PHE A 42 -18.41 10.58 -11.17
N ASP A 43 -19.26 9.62 -10.87
CA ASP A 43 -20.67 9.80 -10.53
C ASP A 43 -20.88 9.34 -9.10
N LEU A 44 -20.91 10.30 -8.19
CA LEU A 44 -20.75 10.10 -6.75
C LEU A 44 -22.07 10.35 -6.04
N THR A 45 -22.59 9.34 -5.35
CA THR A 45 -23.70 9.56 -4.43
C THR A 45 -23.14 10.29 -3.20
N THR A 46 -23.65 11.47 -2.87
CA THR A 46 -23.24 12.28 -1.70
C THR A 46 -24.45 12.85 -0.97
N GLY A 47 -24.22 13.46 0.20
CA GLY A 47 -25.24 14.17 0.98
C GLY A 47 -25.68 13.46 2.26
N GLY A 48 -25.43 12.16 2.37
CA GLY A 48 -25.76 11.38 3.56
C GLY A 48 -24.78 11.59 4.70
N LEU A 49 -25.30 11.92 5.90
CA LEU A 49 -24.51 12.26 7.09
C LEU A 49 -24.74 11.30 8.28
N THR A 50 -25.58 10.28 8.10
CA THR A 50 -25.88 9.27 9.12
C THR A 50 -25.49 7.89 8.62
N GLN A 51 -25.33 6.94 9.54
CA GLN A 51 -24.99 5.55 9.20
C GLN A 51 -26.04 4.92 8.27
N ASP A 52 -27.33 5.14 8.53
CA ASP A 52 -28.43 4.59 7.74
C ASP A 52 -28.54 5.21 6.33
N GLN A 53 -27.86 6.34 6.11
CA GLN A 53 -27.86 7.08 4.84
C GLN A 53 -26.43 7.20 4.29
N GLN A 54 -25.51 6.29 4.62
CA GLN A 54 -24.11 6.40 4.21
C GLN A 54 -23.99 6.56 2.68
N THR A 55 -23.25 7.59 2.26
CA THR A 55 -22.92 7.88 0.87
C THR A 55 -21.41 8.05 0.72
N VAL A 56 -20.89 8.60 -0.38
CA VAL A 56 -19.45 8.88 -0.54
C VAL A 56 -19.01 9.90 0.50
N GLY A 57 -18.12 9.48 1.40
CA GLY A 57 -17.50 10.32 2.41
C GLY A 57 -16.40 11.19 1.84
N ALA A 58 -15.46 10.59 1.10
CA ALA A 58 -14.34 11.32 0.50
C ALA A 58 -13.73 10.62 -0.71
N ASP A 59 -13.30 11.40 -1.71
CA ASP A 59 -12.38 10.94 -2.75
C ASP A 59 -11.19 11.90 -2.91
N VAL A 60 -9.99 11.32 -2.97
CA VAL A 60 -8.75 12.02 -3.35
C VAL A 60 -8.35 11.54 -4.74
N ILE A 61 -8.29 12.43 -5.71
CA ILE A 61 -7.99 12.09 -7.11
C ILE A 61 -6.73 12.84 -7.54
N VAL A 62 -5.67 12.08 -7.80
CA VAL A 62 -4.31 12.57 -8.06
C VAL A 62 -3.84 12.14 -9.46
N ASP A 63 -3.22 13.06 -10.20
CA ASP A 63 -2.57 12.80 -11.49
C ASP A 63 -3.51 12.24 -12.59
N ALA A 64 -4.79 12.64 -12.57
CA ALA A 64 -5.77 12.17 -13.52
C ALA A 64 -5.72 12.92 -14.87
N VAL A 65 -6.10 12.23 -15.95
CA VAL A 65 -6.26 12.79 -17.29
C VAL A 65 -7.67 12.51 -17.78
N VAL A 66 -8.40 13.56 -18.14
CA VAL A 66 -9.79 13.50 -18.55
C VAL A 66 -9.91 14.09 -19.95
N THR A 67 -10.39 13.28 -20.89
CA THR A 67 -10.45 13.62 -22.32
C THR A 67 -11.87 13.45 -22.85
N ASN A 68 -12.38 14.45 -23.55
CA ASN A 68 -13.67 14.45 -24.25
C ASN A 68 -14.83 13.93 -23.38
N THR A 69 -14.86 14.34 -22.12
CA THR A 69 -15.84 13.89 -21.13
C THR A 69 -16.58 15.12 -20.62
N PRO A 70 -17.87 15.32 -20.96
CA PRO A 70 -18.58 16.56 -20.67
C PRO A 70 -18.55 16.97 -19.20
N THR A 71 -18.68 16.00 -18.28
CA THR A 71 -18.58 16.24 -16.83
C THR A 71 -17.56 15.33 -16.20
N PHE A 72 -16.51 15.88 -15.60
CA PHE A 72 -15.53 15.06 -14.88
C PHE A 72 -16.12 14.48 -13.60
N ILE A 73 -16.65 15.30 -12.68
CA ILE A 73 -17.29 14.81 -11.45
C ILE A 73 -18.72 15.35 -11.36
N ARG A 74 -19.65 14.46 -11.03
CA ARG A 74 -21.02 14.79 -10.64
C ARG A 74 -21.31 14.23 -9.26
N THR A 75 -21.85 15.05 -8.36
CA THR A 75 -22.32 14.61 -7.05
C THR A 75 -23.85 14.61 -6.99
N SER A 76 -24.47 13.69 -6.25
CA SER A 76 -25.94 13.65 -6.10
C SER A 76 -26.48 14.67 -5.10
N GLY A 77 -25.69 15.04 -4.08
CA GLY A 77 -26.03 16.06 -3.10
C GLY A 77 -25.52 17.45 -3.47
N SER A 78 -26.11 18.49 -2.87
CA SER A 78 -25.56 19.86 -2.87
C SER A 78 -25.37 20.32 -1.43
N ALA A 79 -24.15 20.73 -1.10
CA ALA A 79 -23.78 21.25 0.21
C ALA A 79 -22.83 22.45 0.03
N PRO A 80 -23.34 23.65 -0.32
CA PRO A 80 -22.51 24.79 -0.71
C PRO A 80 -21.71 25.42 0.44
N SER A 81 -22.04 25.09 1.69
CA SER A 81 -21.47 25.70 2.89
C SER A 81 -21.16 24.72 4.02
N SER A 82 -21.28 23.41 3.78
CA SER A 82 -21.05 22.36 4.78
C SER A 82 -20.49 21.10 4.14
N LEU A 83 -19.82 20.27 4.94
CA LEU A 83 -19.25 19.00 4.47
C LEU A 83 -20.35 17.95 4.31
N ALA A 84 -20.53 17.43 3.09
CA ALA A 84 -21.35 16.27 2.79
C ALA A 84 -20.84 15.58 1.52
N GLY A 85 -19.63 15.01 1.60
CA GLY A 85 -18.86 14.48 0.48
C GLY A 85 -17.62 15.33 0.19
N SER A 86 -16.48 14.92 0.72
CA SER A 86 -15.18 15.57 0.53
C SER A 86 -14.58 15.23 -0.83
N LEU A 87 -13.96 16.20 -1.49
CA LEU A 87 -13.19 15.97 -2.71
C LEU A 87 -11.87 16.72 -2.67
N LEU A 88 -10.78 16.04 -3.04
CA LEU A 88 -9.49 16.65 -3.33
C LEU A 88 -9.07 16.26 -4.74
N LEU A 89 -8.85 17.25 -5.60
CA LEU A 89 -8.27 17.06 -6.93
C LEU A 89 -6.85 17.60 -6.88
N ASP A 90 -5.88 16.83 -7.38
CA ASP A 90 -4.48 17.23 -7.46
C ASP A 90 -3.88 16.80 -8.81
N ASN A 91 -3.34 17.76 -9.56
CA ASN A 91 -2.78 17.56 -10.89
C ASN A 91 -3.74 16.83 -11.87
N VAL A 92 -4.94 17.36 -12.03
CA VAL A 92 -5.95 16.80 -12.94
C VAL A 92 -5.96 17.57 -14.27
N LYS A 93 -5.63 16.89 -15.36
CA LYS A 93 -5.63 17.47 -16.71
C LYS A 93 -6.96 17.26 -17.41
N PHE A 94 -7.54 18.34 -17.92
CA PHE A 94 -8.74 18.36 -18.74
C PHE A 94 -8.40 18.65 -20.20
N THR A 95 -9.06 17.94 -21.11
CA THR A 95 -9.04 18.21 -22.56
C THR A 95 -10.44 17.87 -23.10
N GLY A 96 -11.17 18.84 -23.64
CA GLY A 96 -12.56 18.66 -24.08
C GLY A 96 -13.52 18.34 -22.92
N VAL A 97 -13.32 18.94 -21.74
CA VAL A 97 -14.19 18.77 -20.57
C VAL A 97 -15.01 20.04 -20.36
N THR A 98 -16.34 19.98 -20.32
CA THR A 98 -17.17 21.18 -20.13
C THR A 98 -17.26 21.57 -18.65
N ASN A 99 -17.52 20.59 -17.78
CA ASN A 99 -17.69 20.77 -16.35
C ASN A 99 -16.66 19.94 -15.59
N GLY A 100 -15.86 20.57 -14.72
CA GLY A 100 -14.95 19.87 -13.83
C GLY A 100 -15.69 19.17 -12.70
N VAL A 101 -16.49 19.92 -11.94
CA VAL A 101 -17.33 19.38 -10.86
C VAL A 101 -18.71 20.04 -10.91
N VAL A 102 -19.77 19.22 -10.87
CA VAL A 102 -21.18 19.63 -10.83
C VAL A 102 -21.84 19.04 -9.59
N ASP A 103 -22.55 19.86 -8.83
CA ASP A 103 -23.29 19.40 -7.65
C ASP A 103 -24.70 18.88 -7.97
N GLY A 104 -25.39 18.33 -6.96
CA GLY A 104 -26.73 17.74 -7.12
C GLY A 104 -27.83 18.71 -7.56
N SER A 105 -27.57 20.03 -7.51
CA SER A 105 -28.49 21.06 -8.03
C SER A 105 -28.25 21.40 -9.51
N GLY A 106 -27.24 20.79 -10.12
CA GLY A 106 -26.78 21.12 -11.48
C GLY A 106 -25.82 22.32 -11.52
N ARG A 107 -25.40 22.85 -10.36
CA ARG A 107 -24.47 23.98 -10.29
C ARG A 107 -23.04 23.51 -10.56
N VAL A 108 -22.36 24.18 -11.48
CA VAL A 108 -20.94 23.96 -11.75
C VAL A 108 -20.11 24.62 -10.65
N VAL A 109 -19.41 23.83 -9.84
CA VAL A 109 -18.56 24.31 -8.73
C VAL A 109 -17.07 24.34 -9.08
N LEU A 110 -16.70 23.62 -10.15
CA LEU A 110 -15.42 23.77 -10.82
C LEU A 110 -15.66 23.75 -12.33
N ALA A 111 -15.40 24.88 -12.99
CA ALA A 111 -15.49 24.96 -14.45
C ALA A 111 -14.52 23.96 -15.12
N GLY A 112 -14.89 23.44 -16.28
CA GLY A 112 -13.99 22.65 -17.14
C GLY A 112 -13.07 23.54 -17.99
N GLY A 113 -12.96 23.20 -19.27
CA GLY A 113 -12.06 23.75 -20.27
C GLY A 113 -10.81 22.88 -20.48
N ASP A 114 -9.97 23.27 -21.44
CA ASP A 114 -8.66 22.67 -21.68
C ASP A 114 -7.64 23.27 -20.71
N LYS A 115 -7.38 22.59 -19.59
CA LYS A 115 -6.51 23.10 -18.54
C LYS A 115 -6.00 22.00 -17.62
N THR A 116 -5.05 22.35 -16.76
CA THR A 116 -4.65 21.51 -15.63
C THR A 116 -5.12 22.14 -14.33
N VAL A 117 -5.92 21.41 -13.56
CA VAL A 117 -6.29 21.74 -12.18
C VAL A 117 -5.13 21.32 -11.29
N ARG A 118 -4.34 22.30 -10.83
CA ARG A 118 -3.18 22.03 -9.95
C ARG A 118 -3.63 21.42 -8.62
N GLN A 119 -4.52 22.09 -7.90
CA GLN A 119 -5.19 21.52 -6.73
C GLN A 119 -6.52 22.23 -6.46
N TRP A 120 -7.57 21.47 -6.13
CA TRP A 120 -8.89 21.99 -5.82
C TRP A 120 -9.51 21.14 -4.71
N ALA A 121 -10.24 21.77 -3.79
CA ALA A 121 -10.86 21.08 -2.67
C ALA A 121 -12.33 21.46 -2.49
N GLN A 122 -13.13 20.45 -2.12
CA GLN A 122 -14.45 20.56 -1.52
C GLN A 122 -14.40 19.97 -0.11
N GLY A 123 -14.56 20.79 0.92
CA GLY A 123 -14.58 20.31 2.31
C GLY A 123 -14.02 21.32 3.31
N ASN A 124 -13.79 20.85 4.53
CA ASN A 124 -13.24 21.66 5.62
C ASN A 124 -11.72 21.73 5.50
N VAL A 125 -11.18 22.93 5.28
CA VAL A 125 -9.73 23.18 5.19
C VAL A 125 -9.23 23.83 6.47
N TYR A 126 -8.14 23.29 7.01
CA TYR A 126 -7.46 23.78 8.21
C TYR A 126 -6.07 24.32 7.84
N THR A 127 -5.57 25.32 8.56
CA THR A 127 -4.24 25.93 8.33
C THR A 127 -3.53 26.24 9.65
N GLY A 128 -2.21 26.06 9.68
CA GLY A 128 -1.41 26.32 10.89
C GLY A 128 -1.69 25.31 12.00
N THR A 129 -1.75 25.80 13.25
CA THR A 129 -1.93 24.96 14.45
C THR A 129 -3.32 25.10 15.09
N GLY A 130 -4.24 25.85 14.47
CA GLY A 130 -5.58 26.08 14.99
C GLY A 130 -6.57 24.97 14.63
N THR A 131 -7.69 24.92 15.35
CA THR A 131 -8.80 23.97 15.12
C THR A 131 -9.96 24.57 14.31
N ALA A 132 -9.87 25.85 13.94
CA ALA A 132 -10.87 26.49 13.10
C ALA A 132 -10.70 26.06 11.63
N PHE A 133 -11.79 25.68 10.97
CA PHE A 133 -11.80 25.34 9.55
C PHE A 133 -12.45 26.43 8.71
N LYS A 134 -12.09 26.45 7.42
CA LYS A 134 -12.83 27.15 6.37
C LYS A 134 -13.41 26.12 5.42
N TYR A 135 -14.74 26.07 5.31
CA TYR A 135 -15.38 25.30 4.25
C TYR A 135 -14.99 25.91 2.89
N THR A 136 -14.50 25.08 1.98
CA THR A 136 -13.93 25.49 0.70
C THR A 136 -14.53 24.65 -0.42
N GLN A 137 -14.89 25.30 -1.53
CA GLN A 137 -15.21 24.71 -2.85
C GLN A 137 -14.43 25.50 -3.91
N SER A 138 -13.11 25.40 -3.88
CA SER A 138 -12.24 26.27 -4.68
C SER A 138 -10.85 25.67 -4.87
N THR A 139 -10.10 26.28 -5.78
CA THR A 139 -8.67 26.05 -5.91
C THR A 139 -7.97 26.39 -4.60
N ILE A 140 -7.02 25.54 -4.21
CA ILE A 140 -6.17 25.75 -3.03
C ILE A 140 -4.69 25.70 -3.42
N ASN A 141 -3.82 26.20 -2.54
CA ASN A 141 -2.39 26.23 -2.78
C ASN A 141 -1.76 24.85 -2.56
N ALA A 142 -1.48 24.15 -3.65
CA ALA A 142 -0.79 22.86 -3.60
C ALA A 142 0.66 23.02 -3.13
N PRO A 143 1.13 22.29 -2.10
CA PRO A 143 2.56 22.21 -1.82
C PRO A 143 3.29 21.61 -3.02
N ALA A 144 4.56 21.99 -3.21
CA ALA A 144 5.38 21.35 -4.22
C ALA A 144 5.64 19.90 -3.80
N LYS A 145 5.36 18.94 -4.68
CA LYS A 145 5.73 17.54 -4.48
C LYS A 145 7.25 17.41 -4.60
N PRO A 146 7.96 16.82 -3.63
CA PRO A 146 9.39 16.57 -3.73
C PRO A 146 9.74 15.79 -5.01
N SER A 147 10.83 16.17 -5.67
CA SER A 147 11.32 15.52 -6.90
C SER A 147 11.69 14.04 -6.70
N SER A 148 11.92 13.63 -5.45
CA SER A 148 12.12 12.23 -5.07
C SER A 148 10.85 11.39 -5.14
N LEU A 149 9.66 12.00 -5.12
CA LEU A 149 8.36 11.30 -5.11
C LEU A 149 7.64 11.32 -6.45
N VAL A 150 8.15 12.05 -7.44
CA VAL A 150 7.52 12.19 -8.77
C VAL A 150 8.35 11.56 -9.87
N ASP A 151 7.68 11.10 -10.93
CA ASP A 151 8.31 10.63 -12.15
C ASP A 151 8.74 11.78 -13.08
N SER A 152 9.31 11.44 -14.23
CA SER A 152 9.76 12.41 -15.23
C SER A 152 8.65 13.27 -15.83
N THR A 153 7.38 12.87 -15.69
CA THR A 153 6.21 13.61 -16.14
C THR A 153 5.64 14.53 -15.05
N GLY A 154 6.20 14.47 -13.84
CA GLY A 154 5.74 15.25 -12.68
C GLY A 154 4.56 14.62 -11.92
N LYS A 155 4.14 13.40 -12.30
CA LYS A 155 3.15 12.62 -11.55
C LYS A 155 3.82 11.91 -10.38
N ILE A 156 3.06 11.55 -9.35
CA ILE A 156 3.53 10.65 -8.29
C ILE A 156 4.07 9.38 -8.94
N PHE A 157 5.33 9.06 -8.64
CA PHE A 157 5.98 7.89 -9.20
C PHE A 157 5.16 6.64 -8.89
N SER A 158 4.98 5.78 -9.88
CA SER A 158 4.29 4.52 -9.66
C SER A 158 4.84 3.39 -10.50
N ARG A 159 4.78 2.19 -9.92
CA ARG A 159 5.29 0.96 -10.53
C ARG A 159 4.40 -0.20 -10.09
N SER A 160 3.79 -0.88 -11.06
CA SER A 160 3.01 -2.08 -10.79
C SER A 160 3.91 -3.25 -10.41
N ARG A 161 3.33 -4.25 -9.72
CA ARG A 161 4.01 -5.50 -9.36
C ARG A 161 4.75 -6.09 -10.57
N PRO A 162 6.09 -6.26 -10.49
CA PRO A 162 6.84 -6.95 -11.53
C PRO A 162 6.37 -8.40 -11.66
N GLN A 163 6.08 -8.85 -12.88
CA GLN A 163 5.66 -10.24 -13.16
C GLN A 163 6.76 -11.09 -13.82
N TYR A 164 7.92 -10.49 -14.10
CA TYR A 164 9.07 -11.17 -14.70
C TYR A 164 8.76 -11.97 -15.99
N ILE A 165 7.80 -11.50 -16.80
CA ILE A 165 7.25 -12.19 -17.98
C ILE A 165 8.29 -12.59 -19.05
N ASN A 166 9.48 -11.96 -19.03
CA ASN A 166 10.55 -12.21 -19.98
C ASN A 166 11.64 -13.16 -19.43
N TYR A 167 11.45 -13.72 -18.24
CA TYR A 167 12.40 -14.65 -17.62
C TYR A 167 11.98 -16.10 -17.86
N ALA A 168 12.93 -16.95 -18.23
CA ALA A 168 12.71 -18.39 -18.34
C ALA A 168 12.68 -19.06 -16.95
N PRO A 169 11.99 -20.20 -16.78
CA PRO A 169 11.98 -20.93 -15.50
C PRO A 169 13.38 -21.27 -14.97
N SER A 170 14.35 -21.52 -15.85
CA SER A 170 15.74 -21.77 -15.47
C SER A 170 16.44 -20.58 -14.82
N GLN A 171 15.87 -19.38 -14.88
CA GLN A 171 16.37 -18.18 -14.20
C GLN A 171 15.79 -18.01 -12.78
N PHE A 172 14.90 -18.90 -12.37
CA PHE A 172 14.40 -18.99 -11.00
C PHE A 172 15.16 -20.06 -10.23
N VAL A 173 15.21 -19.91 -8.91
CA VAL A 173 15.69 -20.94 -7.99
C VAL A 173 14.66 -21.16 -6.90
N SER A 174 14.17 -22.39 -6.78
CA SER A 174 13.25 -22.80 -5.70
C SER A 174 14.02 -22.97 -4.39
N VAL A 175 13.53 -22.33 -3.33
CA VAL A 175 14.13 -22.51 -1.98
C VAL A 175 13.98 -23.95 -1.48
N LYS A 176 12.90 -24.65 -1.85
CA LYS A 176 12.73 -26.07 -1.49
C LYS A 176 13.69 -26.99 -2.23
N ALA A 177 13.96 -26.71 -3.51
CA ALA A 177 14.96 -27.44 -4.28
C ALA A 177 16.38 -27.29 -3.70
N GLU A 178 16.64 -26.18 -3.00
CA GLU A 178 17.91 -25.91 -2.31
C GLU A 178 17.88 -26.28 -0.80
N GLY A 179 16.84 -26.99 -0.36
CA GLY A 179 16.84 -27.69 0.94
C GLY A 179 15.95 -27.10 2.03
N ALA A 180 15.33 -25.93 1.82
CA ALA A 180 14.32 -25.42 2.74
C ALA A 180 13.10 -26.35 2.77
N LYS A 181 12.48 -26.56 3.92
CA LYS A 181 11.34 -27.47 4.06
C LYS A 181 10.01 -26.76 3.86
N GLY A 182 9.85 -25.58 4.44
CA GLY A 182 8.58 -24.85 4.39
C GLY A 182 7.44 -25.58 5.10
N ASP A 183 7.75 -26.44 6.07
CA ASP A 183 6.79 -27.26 6.82
C ASP A 183 6.26 -26.58 8.10
N GLY A 184 6.75 -25.39 8.40
CA GLY A 184 6.42 -24.59 9.57
C GLY A 184 7.10 -25.04 10.85
N VAL A 185 7.94 -26.07 10.85
CA VAL A 185 8.54 -26.63 12.07
C VAL A 185 10.06 -26.68 11.97
N THR A 186 10.58 -27.17 10.84
CA THR A 186 12.01 -27.22 10.57
C THR A 186 12.59 -25.81 10.55
N ASP A 187 13.75 -25.63 11.20
CA ASP A 187 14.48 -24.37 11.13
C ASP A 187 15.15 -24.23 9.75
N ASP A 188 14.52 -23.43 8.90
CA ASP A 188 14.95 -23.19 7.53
C ASP A 188 15.97 -22.05 7.42
N SER A 189 16.43 -21.48 8.53
CA SER A 189 17.29 -20.27 8.51
C SER A 189 18.56 -20.47 7.69
N ALA A 190 19.24 -21.60 7.88
CA ALA A 190 20.50 -21.88 7.20
C ALA A 190 20.30 -22.17 5.70
N ALA A 191 19.24 -22.91 5.36
CA ALA A 191 18.93 -23.24 3.97
C ALA A 191 18.55 -21.98 3.19
N ILE A 192 17.68 -21.14 3.75
CA ILE A 192 17.25 -19.89 3.11
C ILE A 192 18.43 -18.91 2.97
N GLN A 193 19.23 -18.73 4.01
CA GLN A 193 20.39 -17.84 3.91
C GLN A 193 21.39 -18.34 2.86
N ALA A 194 21.63 -19.66 2.77
CA ALA A 194 22.50 -20.22 1.74
C ALA A 194 21.97 -19.99 0.31
N VAL A 195 20.64 -20.00 0.10
CA VAL A 195 20.04 -19.63 -1.19
C VAL A 195 20.34 -18.18 -1.52
N PHE A 196 20.12 -17.26 -0.58
CA PHE A 196 20.46 -15.86 -0.78
C PHE A 196 21.95 -15.72 -1.11
N ASP A 197 22.85 -16.23 -0.27
CA ASP A 197 24.29 -16.10 -0.42
C ASP A 197 24.82 -16.64 -1.76
N LYS A 198 24.17 -17.67 -2.32
CA LYS A 198 24.58 -18.33 -3.58
C LYS A 198 23.96 -17.69 -4.83
N TYR A 199 22.74 -17.17 -4.75
CA TYR A 199 21.95 -16.84 -5.94
C TYR A 199 21.50 -15.37 -6.05
N TRP A 200 21.72 -14.55 -5.01
CA TRP A 200 21.39 -13.12 -5.07
C TRP A 200 22.04 -12.44 -6.29
N GLY A 201 21.27 -11.59 -6.99
CA GLY A 201 21.71 -10.94 -8.24
C GLY A 201 21.87 -11.86 -9.45
N CYS A 202 21.77 -13.18 -9.31
CA CYS A 202 21.96 -14.16 -10.39
C CYS A 202 20.66 -14.84 -10.83
N LYS A 203 19.76 -15.10 -9.87
CA LYS A 203 18.47 -15.77 -10.09
C LYS A 203 17.36 -15.01 -9.38
N ILE A 204 16.14 -15.20 -9.86
CA ILE A 204 14.94 -14.86 -9.09
C ILE A 204 14.75 -15.95 -8.03
N ILE A 205 14.76 -15.55 -6.76
CA ILE A 205 14.61 -16.46 -5.64
C ILE A 205 13.12 -16.73 -5.44
N TYR A 206 12.71 -17.95 -5.75
CA TYR A 206 11.34 -18.39 -5.70
C TYR A 206 11.07 -19.12 -4.39
N PHE A 207 10.25 -18.52 -3.55
CA PHE A 207 9.73 -19.18 -2.36
C PHE A 207 8.49 -19.98 -2.73
N ASP A 208 8.65 -21.29 -2.86
CA ASP A 208 7.52 -22.21 -3.01
C ASP A 208 6.53 -22.03 -1.85
N ALA A 209 5.25 -22.34 -2.06
CA ALA A 209 4.22 -22.19 -1.03
C ALA A 209 4.58 -22.98 0.23
N GLY A 210 4.46 -22.38 1.40
CA GLY A 210 4.86 -23.01 2.66
C GLY A 210 5.12 -22.04 3.79
N SER A 211 5.34 -22.59 4.98
CA SER A 211 5.69 -21.85 6.19
C SER A 211 7.14 -22.14 6.54
N TYR A 212 8.00 -21.15 6.40
CA TYR A 212 9.43 -21.26 6.64
C TYR A 212 9.74 -20.72 8.03
N TYR A 213 9.93 -21.61 9.00
CA TYR A 213 10.27 -21.20 10.36
C TYR A 213 11.75 -20.83 10.43
N VAL A 214 12.05 -19.65 10.97
CA VAL A 214 13.43 -19.14 11.09
C VAL A 214 13.71 -18.70 12.52
N THR A 215 14.91 -19.02 13.01
CA THR A 215 15.39 -18.66 14.36
C THR A 215 16.52 -17.64 14.34
N LYS A 216 16.93 -17.20 13.13
CA LYS A 216 17.98 -16.21 12.90
C LYS A 216 17.52 -15.20 11.86
N THR A 217 18.11 -14.01 11.89
CA THR A 217 17.90 -12.98 10.87
C THR A 217 18.21 -13.54 9.48
N ILE A 218 17.25 -13.42 8.57
CA ILE A 218 17.44 -13.67 7.14
C ILE A 218 17.83 -12.36 6.48
N LYS A 219 19.04 -12.30 5.93
CA LYS A 219 19.54 -11.15 5.19
C LYS A 219 19.21 -11.32 3.72
N ILE A 220 18.47 -10.37 3.17
CA ILE A 220 18.17 -10.27 1.75
C ILE A 220 19.17 -9.26 1.15
N PRO A 221 20.19 -9.71 0.39
CA PRO A 221 21.20 -8.82 -0.16
C PRO A 221 20.63 -7.85 -1.20
N THR A 222 21.23 -6.67 -1.30
CA THR A 222 20.97 -5.72 -2.39
C THR A 222 21.30 -6.38 -3.73
N GLY A 223 20.37 -6.32 -4.69
CA GLY A 223 20.39 -7.04 -5.96
C GLY A 223 19.43 -8.23 -6.02
N SER A 224 18.76 -8.56 -4.91
CA SER A 224 17.84 -9.71 -4.84
C SER A 224 16.48 -9.41 -5.49
N VAL A 225 15.94 -10.44 -6.14
CA VAL A 225 14.55 -10.49 -6.60
C VAL A 225 13.91 -11.72 -5.95
N VAL A 226 12.83 -11.51 -5.18
CA VAL A 226 12.17 -12.54 -4.38
C VAL A 226 10.70 -12.61 -4.78
N VAL A 227 10.22 -13.83 -5.06
CA VAL A 227 8.82 -14.07 -5.47
C VAL A 227 8.28 -15.25 -4.67
N GLY A 228 7.13 -15.07 -4.03
CA GLY A 228 6.41 -16.15 -3.39
C GLY A 228 5.36 -16.80 -4.30
N GLU A 229 4.80 -17.90 -3.82
CA GLU A 229 3.75 -18.68 -4.48
C GLU A 229 2.48 -18.64 -3.64
N ILE A 230 1.66 -17.59 -3.81
CA ILE A 230 0.39 -17.36 -3.09
C ILE A 230 0.59 -17.21 -1.57
N TRP A 231 0.99 -18.28 -0.89
CA TRP A 231 1.15 -18.37 0.56
C TRP A 231 2.55 -18.83 0.97
N SER A 232 3.54 -17.99 0.65
CA SER A 232 4.93 -18.19 1.06
C SER A 232 5.24 -17.34 2.29
N THR A 233 5.26 -17.97 3.46
CA THR A 233 5.33 -17.29 4.75
C THR A 233 6.67 -17.55 5.43
N ILE A 234 7.46 -16.51 5.74
CA ILE A 234 8.58 -16.65 6.68
C ILE A 234 8.10 -16.28 8.08
N ILE A 235 8.31 -17.17 9.06
CA ILE A 235 7.85 -17.00 10.44
C ILE A 235 9.06 -16.98 11.38
N GLY A 236 9.37 -15.82 11.95
CA GLY A 236 10.44 -15.68 12.94
C GLY A 236 10.02 -16.19 14.33
N GLY A 237 10.92 -16.86 15.05
CA GLY A 237 10.71 -17.16 16.46
C GLY A 237 11.97 -17.68 17.18
N GLY A 238 11.85 -17.96 18.47
CA GLY A 238 12.96 -18.41 19.30
C GLY A 238 13.73 -17.25 19.97
N ALA A 239 14.81 -17.60 20.66
CA ALA A 239 15.50 -16.70 21.59
C ALA A 239 16.06 -15.43 20.94
N ALA A 240 16.43 -15.47 19.66
CA ALA A 240 16.96 -14.32 18.92
C ALA A 240 15.96 -13.16 18.83
N PHE A 241 14.66 -13.44 18.92
CA PHE A 241 13.59 -12.46 18.72
C PHE A 241 12.74 -12.24 19.98
N ALA A 242 13.16 -12.74 21.14
CA ALA A 242 12.34 -12.73 22.35
C ALA A 242 12.52 -11.47 23.22
N ASP A 243 13.66 -10.81 23.16
CA ASP A 243 14.03 -9.72 24.06
C ASP A 243 13.65 -8.34 23.50
N GLN A 244 12.56 -7.75 23.99
CA GLN A 244 12.12 -6.40 23.59
C GLN A 244 13.12 -5.29 23.94
N THR A 245 14.05 -5.52 24.87
CA THR A 245 15.10 -4.55 25.22
C THR A 245 16.28 -4.60 24.25
N LYS A 246 16.32 -5.64 23.40
CA LYS A 246 17.34 -5.87 22.36
C LYS A 246 16.67 -6.33 21.06
N PRO A 247 15.82 -5.49 20.45
CA PRO A 247 15.05 -5.88 19.30
C PRO A 247 15.95 -6.24 18.11
N THR A 248 15.61 -7.32 17.41
CA THR A 248 16.42 -7.94 16.36
C THR A 248 15.57 -8.18 15.11
N PRO A 249 16.07 -7.89 13.89
CA PRO A 249 15.32 -8.10 12.67
C PRO A 249 15.14 -9.59 12.34
N VAL A 250 13.92 -10.00 11.97
CA VAL A 250 13.65 -11.32 11.36
C VAL A 250 14.12 -11.28 9.92
N ILE A 251 13.66 -10.30 9.14
CA ILE A 251 14.13 -10.04 7.78
C ILE A 251 14.94 -8.74 7.78
N GLN A 252 16.16 -8.78 7.26
CA GLN A 252 16.99 -7.61 7.03
C GLN A 252 17.16 -7.40 5.52
N VAL A 253 16.56 -6.34 4.98
CA VAL A 253 16.63 -6.01 3.55
C VAL A 253 17.77 -5.03 3.30
N GLY A 254 18.87 -5.54 2.75
CA GLY A 254 20.14 -4.83 2.56
C GLY A 254 20.85 -4.45 3.86
N ASN A 255 22.02 -3.83 3.73
CA ASN A 255 22.73 -3.17 4.84
C ASN A 255 22.48 -1.66 4.83
N ALA A 256 22.75 -1.00 5.96
CA ALA A 256 22.68 0.45 6.03
C ALA A 256 23.67 1.08 5.03
N GLY A 257 23.16 2.02 4.21
CA GLY A 257 23.94 2.68 3.16
C GLY A 257 23.96 1.95 1.81
N ASP A 258 23.45 0.71 1.72
CA ASP A 258 23.33 0.01 0.45
C ASP A 258 22.40 0.76 -0.51
N LYS A 259 22.76 0.76 -1.80
CA LYS A 259 21.94 1.30 -2.87
C LYS A 259 21.88 0.33 -4.03
N GLY A 260 20.70 0.09 -4.59
CA GLY A 260 20.54 -0.82 -5.73
C GLY A 260 19.11 -1.25 -5.95
N VAL A 261 18.93 -2.52 -6.29
CA VAL A 261 17.62 -3.13 -6.58
C VAL A 261 17.27 -4.11 -5.48
N VAL A 262 16.07 -4.06 -4.94
CA VAL A 262 15.48 -5.18 -4.22
C VAL A 262 13.99 -5.22 -4.57
N GLU A 263 13.53 -6.36 -5.07
CA GLU A 263 12.13 -6.57 -5.41
C GLU A 263 11.62 -7.78 -4.64
N ILE A 264 10.52 -7.60 -3.89
CA ILE A 264 9.88 -8.68 -3.13
C ILE A 264 8.40 -8.71 -3.51
N SER A 265 7.87 -9.85 -3.94
CA SER A 265 6.44 -10.00 -4.20
C SER A 265 5.85 -11.29 -3.67
N ASP A 266 4.55 -11.26 -3.38
CA ASP A 266 3.75 -12.44 -3.02
C ASP A 266 4.26 -13.19 -1.77
N MET A 267 4.79 -12.44 -0.80
CA MET A 267 5.37 -12.97 0.45
C MET A 267 4.56 -12.55 1.68
N VAL A 268 4.52 -13.41 2.69
CA VAL A 268 4.04 -13.07 4.03
C VAL A 268 5.21 -13.14 5.01
N PHE A 269 5.37 -12.12 5.83
CA PHE A 269 6.31 -12.12 6.94
C PHE A 269 5.54 -12.13 8.26
N SER A 270 5.99 -12.95 9.19
CA SER A 270 5.29 -13.17 10.45
C SER A 270 6.25 -13.58 11.56
N THR A 271 5.70 -13.82 12.73
CA THR A 271 6.39 -14.26 13.92
C THR A 271 5.54 -15.27 14.70
N ARG A 272 6.19 -15.97 15.64
CA ARG A 272 5.52 -16.79 16.64
C ARG A 272 5.31 -16.07 17.96
N ALA A 273 4.40 -16.61 18.75
CA ALA A 273 4.26 -16.32 20.17
C ALA A 273 5.62 -16.24 20.88
N GLY A 274 5.80 -15.21 21.70
CA GLY A 274 7.02 -14.97 22.45
C GLY A 274 8.09 -14.16 21.71
N SER A 275 7.78 -13.60 20.53
CA SER A 275 8.74 -12.82 19.74
C SER A 275 8.71 -11.33 20.07
N ALA A 276 8.71 -10.97 21.36
CA ALA A 276 8.56 -9.59 21.83
C ALA A 276 9.68 -8.63 21.36
N GLY A 277 10.82 -9.17 20.93
CA GLY A 277 11.95 -8.43 20.36
C GLY A 277 12.02 -8.46 18.83
N ALA A 278 11.06 -9.05 18.12
CA ALA A 278 11.12 -9.13 16.66
C ALA A 278 10.87 -7.76 16.01
N ILE A 279 11.81 -7.30 15.18
CA ILE A 279 11.50 -6.36 14.10
C ILE A 279 11.22 -7.23 12.88
N VAL A 280 9.97 -7.35 12.42
CA VAL A 280 9.64 -8.35 11.39
C VAL A 280 10.41 -8.08 10.10
N VAL A 281 10.38 -6.82 9.64
CA VAL A 281 11.19 -6.38 8.49
C VAL A 281 11.94 -5.11 8.86
N GLN A 282 13.27 -5.17 8.77
CA GLN A 282 14.13 -3.98 8.76
C GLN A 282 14.58 -3.71 7.33
N TRP A 283 14.22 -2.52 6.81
CA TRP A 283 14.47 -2.08 5.45
C TRP A 283 15.58 -1.03 5.42
N ASN A 284 16.72 -1.39 4.83
CA ASN A 284 17.94 -0.56 4.86
C ASN A 284 18.32 0.01 3.50
N VAL A 285 18.08 -0.77 2.45
CA VAL A 285 18.49 -0.42 1.08
C VAL A 285 17.70 0.76 0.53
N ALA A 286 18.35 1.54 -0.33
CA ALA A 286 17.76 2.64 -1.08
C ALA A 286 17.90 2.44 -2.59
N ASP A 287 17.05 3.13 -3.35
CA ASP A 287 17.21 3.26 -4.79
C ASP A 287 18.58 3.87 -5.11
N ALA A 288 19.20 3.40 -6.20
CA ALA A 288 20.40 4.03 -6.73
C ALA A 288 20.10 5.45 -7.22
N ALA A 289 21.14 6.28 -7.33
CA ALA A 289 20.99 7.65 -7.81
C ALA A 289 20.33 7.68 -9.21
N GLY A 290 19.27 8.48 -9.34
CA GLY A 290 18.49 8.57 -10.59
C GLY A 290 17.46 7.47 -10.80
N GLN A 291 17.40 6.45 -9.95
CA GLN A 291 16.39 5.39 -9.99
C GLN A 291 15.28 5.64 -8.96
N LYS A 292 14.11 5.03 -9.20
CA LYS A 292 12.93 5.09 -8.31
C LYS A 292 12.21 3.76 -8.37
N GLY A 293 11.79 3.27 -7.20
CA GLY A 293 11.00 2.04 -7.09
C GLY A 293 11.72 0.80 -7.60
N THR A 294 13.05 0.84 -7.65
CA THR A 294 13.91 -0.34 -7.81
C THR A 294 14.07 -1.08 -6.50
N VAL A 295 13.78 -0.42 -5.39
CA VAL A 295 13.67 -0.97 -4.05
C VAL A 295 12.21 -0.94 -3.62
N GLY A 296 11.54 -2.10 -3.61
CA GLY A 296 10.13 -2.15 -3.27
C GLY A 296 9.56 -3.53 -3.02
N MET A 297 8.31 -3.53 -2.54
CA MET A 297 7.53 -4.73 -2.31
C MET A 297 6.09 -4.59 -2.80
N TRP A 298 5.54 -5.69 -3.33
CA TRP A 298 4.20 -5.75 -3.93
C TRP A 298 3.47 -7.01 -3.49
N ASP A 299 2.25 -6.88 -2.97
CA ASP A 299 1.52 -8.02 -2.39
C ASP A 299 2.36 -8.73 -1.31
N VAL A 300 3.00 -7.92 -0.46
CA VAL A 300 3.81 -8.39 0.65
C VAL A 300 3.21 -7.91 1.96
N HIS A 301 2.89 -8.85 2.83
CA HIS A 301 2.12 -8.58 4.04
C HIS A 301 2.93 -8.96 5.28
N ILE A 302 2.86 -8.13 6.32
CA ILE A 302 3.31 -8.50 7.66
C ILE A 302 2.06 -8.90 8.45
N ARG A 303 1.89 -10.19 8.71
CA ARG A 303 0.71 -10.72 9.39
C ARG A 303 1.09 -11.31 10.73
N LEU A 304 0.72 -10.65 11.82
CA LEU A 304 1.15 -10.99 13.18
C LEU A 304 0.03 -11.69 13.96
N GLY A 305 0.10 -13.03 14.02
CA GLY A 305 -0.88 -13.87 14.72
C GLY A 305 -2.19 -14.09 13.96
N GLY A 306 -3.15 -14.75 14.61
CA GLY A 306 -4.47 -15.04 14.05
C GLY A 306 -4.48 -16.08 12.93
N PHE A 307 -3.50 -17.00 12.91
CA PHE A 307 -3.50 -18.13 11.98
C PHE A 307 -2.60 -19.29 12.46
N LYS A 308 -2.86 -20.48 11.92
CA LYS A 308 -2.12 -21.71 12.21
C LYS A 308 -0.61 -21.56 12.01
N GLY A 309 0.15 -21.95 13.02
CA GLY A 309 1.63 -21.96 13.01
C GLY A 309 2.28 -20.78 13.73
N THR A 310 1.50 -19.76 14.11
CA THR A 310 1.97 -18.61 14.91
C THR A 310 1.92 -18.87 16.41
N ASN A 311 1.05 -19.78 16.87
CA ASN A 311 0.67 -19.96 18.27
C ASN A 311 0.14 -18.65 18.90
N LEU A 312 -0.39 -17.75 18.08
CA LEU A 312 -1.05 -16.49 18.46
C LEU A 312 -2.51 -16.54 18.01
N ASP A 313 -3.15 -17.68 18.25
CA ASP A 313 -4.55 -17.99 17.94
C ASP A 313 -5.41 -17.93 19.22
N VAL A 314 -6.73 -18.12 19.11
CA VAL A 314 -7.64 -18.03 20.27
C VAL A 314 -7.34 -19.04 21.38
N SER A 315 -6.66 -20.15 21.08
CA SER A 315 -6.30 -21.14 22.11
C SER A 315 -5.21 -20.61 23.06
N THR A 316 -4.37 -19.71 22.56
CA THR A 316 -3.27 -19.10 23.32
C THR A 316 -3.58 -17.68 23.76
N CYS A 317 -4.23 -16.88 22.90
CA CYS A 317 -4.41 -15.43 23.05
C CYS A 317 -5.89 -15.03 23.02
N LEU A 318 -6.70 -15.71 23.83
CA LEU A 318 -8.12 -15.38 23.97
C LEU A 318 -8.33 -14.00 24.61
N ALA A 319 -9.18 -13.18 24.00
CA ALA A 319 -9.58 -11.89 24.55
C ALA A 319 -10.26 -12.03 25.93
N ARG A 320 -9.76 -11.32 26.94
CA ARG A 320 -10.30 -11.26 28.31
C ARG A 320 -10.15 -9.85 28.89
N SER A 321 -10.99 -9.49 29.86
CA SER A 321 -10.94 -8.21 30.57
C SER A 321 -9.62 -7.98 31.34
N SER A 322 -8.93 -9.06 31.71
CA SER A 322 -7.52 -9.06 32.14
C SER A 322 -6.83 -10.31 31.57
N HIS A 323 -5.72 -10.13 30.87
CA HIS A 323 -4.92 -11.24 30.36
C HIS A 323 -3.44 -10.90 30.46
N SER A 324 -2.62 -11.92 30.74
CA SER A 324 -1.18 -11.80 30.63
C SER A 324 -0.83 -11.65 29.14
N THR A 325 -0.06 -10.62 28.81
CA THR A 325 0.54 -10.47 27.47
C THR A 325 1.80 -11.32 27.31
N THR A 326 2.37 -11.82 28.41
CA THR A 326 3.49 -12.76 28.43
C THR A 326 3.08 -14.05 27.73
N GLY A 327 3.67 -14.31 26.56
CA GLY A 327 3.32 -15.43 25.67
C GLY A 327 2.50 -15.02 24.43
N CYS A 328 1.80 -13.89 24.47
CA CYS A 328 1.03 -13.34 23.33
C CYS A 328 1.72 -12.19 22.61
N ALA A 329 2.96 -11.87 23.00
CA ALA A 329 3.78 -10.88 22.31
C ALA A 329 4.11 -11.38 20.89
N ALA A 330 3.59 -10.66 19.89
CA ALA A 330 3.78 -10.99 18.49
C ALA A 330 5.08 -10.41 17.92
N ALA A 331 5.34 -9.12 18.10
CA ALA A 331 6.54 -8.45 17.60
C ALA A 331 6.82 -7.15 18.39
N PHE A 332 8.06 -6.67 18.31
CA PHE A 332 8.42 -5.32 18.75
C PHE A 332 7.95 -4.25 17.74
N LEU A 333 8.19 -4.51 16.45
CA LEU A 333 7.85 -3.61 15.35
C LEU A 333 7.59 -4.42 14.07
N GLY A 334 6.52 -4.11 13.35
CA GLY A 334 6.22 -4.74 12.06
C GLY A 334 7.25 -4.38 10.99
N LEU A 335 7.36 -3.08 10.68
CA LEU A 335 8.22 -2.58 9.61
C LEU A 335 9.08 -1.41 10.10
N HIS A 336 10.39 -1.50 9.90
CA HIS A 336 11.35 -0.45 10.19
C HIS A 336 12.03 0.02 8.89
N ILE A 337 11.59 1.15 8.33
CA ILE A 337 12.31 1.83 7.24
C ILE A 337 13.37 2.72 7.88
N THR A 338 14.65 2.38 7.68
CA THR A 338 15.76 3.08 8.34
C THR A 338 16.09 4.42 7.65
N SER A 339 16.88 5.25 8.33
CA SER A 339 17.11 6.66 7.98
C SER A 339 17.65 6.93 6.57
N THR A 340 18.36 5.98 5.97
CA THR A 340 18.95 6.13 4.62
C THR A 340 18.18 5.40 3.54
N ALA A 341 17.14 4.65 3.90
CA ALA A 341 16.42 3.77 3.00
C ALA A 341 15.43 4.53 2.10
N THR A 342 15.09 3.94 0.95
CA THR A 342 13.89 4.27 0.20
C THR A 342 13.05 3.02 0.03
N ALA A 343 11.74 3.16 -0.16
CA ALA A 343 10.86 2.04 -0.38
C ALA A 343 9.66 2.43 -1.25
N TYR A 344 9.37 1.60 -2.25
CA TYR A 344 8.07 1.56 -2.92
C TYR A 344 7.26 0.39 -2.37
N MET A 345 6.11 0.64 -1.77
CA MET A 345 5.28 -0.40 -1.16
C MET A 345 3.86 -0.29 -1.71
N GLU A 346 3.41 -1.31 -2.43
CA GLU A 346 2.08 -1.36 -3.03
C GLU A 346 1.37 -2.64 -2.60
N ASN A 347 0.12 -2.50 -2.15
CA ASN A 347 -0.63 -3.57 -1.49
C ASN A 347 0.16 -4.27 -0.37
N ALA A 348 0.64 -3.47 0.59
CA ALA A 348 1.29 -3.94 1.80
C ALA A 348 0.37 -3.77 3.01
N TRP A 349 0.11 -4.85 3.73
CA TRP A 349 -0.69 -4.81 4.96
C TRP A 349 0.16 -5.24 6.15
N ILE A 350 0.32 -4.34 7.11
CA ILE A 350 1.02 -4.59 8.38
C ILE A 350 -0.05 -4.75 9.44
N TRP A 351 -0.48 -6.00 9.65
CA TRP A 351 -1.64 -6.33 10.47
C TRP A 351 -1.21 -7.09 11.72
N THR A 352 -1.61 -6.55 12.86
CA THR A 352 -1.64 -7.28 14.13
C THR A 352 -3.03 -7.86 14.29
N ALA A 353 -3.11 -9.17 14.51
CA ALA A 353 -4.37 -9.87 14.53
C ALA A 353 -5.32 -9.34 15.60
N ASP A 354 -6.47 -8.82 15.17
CA ASP A 354 -7.58 -8.47 16.03
C ASP A 354 -8.55 -9.65 16.27
N HIS A 355 -8.48 -10.66 15.41
CA HIS A 355 -9.21 -11.93 15.51
C HIS A 355 -8.41 -13.08 14.89
N ASP A 356 -8.84 -14.31 15.15
CA ASP A 356 -8.29 -15.52 14.54
C ASP A 356 -9.05 -15.84 13.24
N LEU A 357 -8.31 -16.24 12.20
CA LEU A 357 -8.80 -16.35 10.81
C LEU A 357 -9.31 -17.74 10.44
#